data_AF-A0A9W2ZR34-F1
#
_entry.id   AF-A0A9W2ZR34-F1
#
_cell.length_a   1.000
_cell.length_b   1.000
_cell.length_c   1.000
_cell.angle_alpha   90.00
_cell.angle_beta   90.00
_cell.angle_gamma   90.00
#
_symmetry.space_group_name_H-M   'P 1'
#
loop_
_entity.id
_entity.type
_entity.pdbx_description
1 polymer ?
#
loop_
_entity_poly.entity_id
_entity_poly.type
_entity_poly.pdbx_seq_one_letter_code
_entity_poly.pdbx_strand_id
1 'polypeptide(L)'
;MSADKSAVVVVDMDNVICDFEQHLLNEYRKKYPDERFIPLHKRNGEPAENQYTALQQDLGAKIVSVYTSYGFSLNLPEIPGACSALKAMNEMNGVEVFICAPPLVSYEFSLKEKCQWIEEYLGEDWVERVIHCLDKTLINAHLIIDDDIRIRGSEKNPPWEHVVFTACHNVNANIGAKKRLNNWTDGSWQRIIEDIKKQIV
;
A
#
# COMPACT_ATOMS: atom_id res chain seq x y z
N MET A 1 0.87 35.32 -7.35
CA MET A 1 -0.11 34.30 -7.77
C MET A 1 -0.27 33.39 -6.57
N SER A 2 -1.44 33.36 -5.93
CA SER A 2 -1.67 32.32 -4.92
C SER A 2 -1.57 30.99 -5.65
N ALA A 3 -0.70 30.08 -5.20
CA ALA A 3 -0.81 28.70 -5.64
C ALA A 3 -2.25 28.27 -5.33
N ASP A 4 -3.01 27.87 -6.35
CA ASP A 4 -4.27 27.18 -6.10
C ASP A 4 -3.94 26.01 -5.18
N LYS A 5 -4.63 25.91 -4.04
CA LYS A 5 -4.32 24.86 -3.07
C LYS A 5 -4.68 23.52 -3.69
N SER A 6 -3.68 22.66 -3.91
CA SER A 6 -3.89 21.28 -4.34
C SER A 6 -4.19 20.36 -3.15
N ALA A 7 -5.10 19.41 -3.37
CA ALA A 7 -5.27 18.25 -2.51
C ALA A 7 -4.10 17.29 -2.71
N VAL A 8 -3.20 17.24 -1.73
CA VAL A 8 -2.12 16.23 -1.68
C VAL A 8 -2.67 14.90 -1.15
N VAL A 9 -2.61 13.87 -1.98
CA VAL A 9 -3.07 12.51 -1.70
C VAL A 9 -1.89 11.56 -1.74
N VAL A 10 -1.74 10.76 -0.70
CA VAL A 10 -0.70 9.73 -0.62
C VAL A 10 -1.38 8.36 -0.69
N VAL A 11 -0.91 7.51 -1.58
CA VAL A 11 -1.43 6.14 -1.75
C VAL A 11 -0.33 5.17 -1.38
N ASP A 12 -0.61 4.23 -0.50
CA ASP A 12 0.33 3.16 -0.20
C ASP A 12 0.52 2.23 -1.40
N MET A 13 1.63 1.49 -1.42
CA MET A 13 1.93 0.56 -2.49
C MET A 13 1.37 -0.85 -2.23
N ASP A 14 1.89 -1.51 -1.19
CA ASP A 14 1.64 -2.94 -0.96
C ASP A 14 0.21 -3.15 -0.44
N ASN A 15 -0.53 -4.09 -1.05
CA ASN A 15 -1.95 -4.36 -0.83
C ASN A 15 -2.92 -3.18 -1.09
N VAL A 16 -2.44 -2.10 -1.72
CA VAL A 16 -3.29 -0.98 -2.13
C VAL A 16 -3.24 -0.78 -3.65
N ILE A 17 -2.06 -0.73 -4.26
CA ILE A 17 -1.92 -0.70 -5.74
C ILE A 17 -1.37 -2.01 -6.32
N CYS A 18 -0.65 -2.80 -5.53
CA CYS A 18 -0.16 -4.11 -5.92
C CYS A 18 -0.48 -5.19 -4.87
N ASP A 19 -0.74 -6.42 -5.31
CA ASP A 19 -1.27 -7.50 -4.46
C ASP A 19 -0.13 -8.28 -3.77
N PHE A 20 0.40 -7.70 -2.68
CA PHE A 20 1.51 -8.28 -1.92
C PHE A 20 1.14 -9.60 -1.25
N GLU A 21 0.02 -9.67 -0.54
CA GLU A 21 -0.35 -10.86 0.25
C GLU A 21 -0.65 -12.09 -0.63
N GLN A 22 -1.39 -11.92 -1.75
CA GLN A 22 -1.67 -13.03 -2.64
C GLN A 22 -0.40 -13.49 -3.37
N HIS A 23 0.45 -12.56 -3.81
CA HIS A 23 1.73 -12.88 -4.44
C HIS A 23 2.68 -13.60 -3.48
N LEU A 24 2.80 -13.11 -2.24
CA LEU A 24 3.57 -13.74 -1.17
C LEU A 24 3.13 -15.18 -0.94
N LEU A 25 1.83 -15.42 -0.80
CA LEU A 25 1.32 -16.78 -0.60
C LEU A 25 1.65 -17.70 -1.78
N ASN A 26 1.53 -17.20 -3.01
CA ASN A 26 1.81 -17.98 -4.21
C ASN A 26 3.29 -18.38 -4.30
N GLU A 27 4.20 -17.41 -4.17
CA GLU A 27 5.64 -17.69 -4.23
C GLU A 27 6.12 -18.51 -3.03
N TYR A 28 5.53 -18.32 -1.84
CA TYR A 28 5.82 -19.15 -0.68
C TYR A 28 5.44 -20.61 -0.94
N ARG A 29 4.23 -20.88 -1.43
CA ARG A 29 3.78 -22.25 -1.73
C ARG A 29 4.54 -22.91 -2.87
N LYS A 30 5.09 -22.12 -3.79
CA LYS A 30 5.96 -22.61 -4.86
C LYS A 30 7.35 -22.96 -4.34
N LYS A 31 7.94 -22.12 -3.48
CA LYS A 31 9.27 -22.33 -2.90
C LYS A 31 9.30 -23.40 -1.82
N TYR A 32 8.20 -23.54 -1.06
CA TYR A 32 8.04 -24.42 0.08
C TYR A 32 6.74 -25.24 -0.01
N PRO A 33 6.63 -26.16 -0.99
CA PRO A 33 5.36 -26.85 -1.29
C PRO A 33 4.85 -27.76 -0.17
N ASP A 34 5.75 -28.30 0.65
CA ASP A 34 5.42 -29.21 1.75
C ASP A 34 5.23 -28.50 3.10
N GLU A 35 5.50 -27.20 3.16
CA GLU A 35 5.39 -26.43 4.40
C GLU A 35 3.96 -25.97 4.68
N ARG A 36 3.67 -25.77 5.97
CA ARG A 36 2.39 -25.18 6.39
C ARG A 36 2.33 -23.73 5.93
N PHE A 37 1.14 -23.28 5.54
CA PHE A 37 0.90 -21.90 5.15
C PHE A 37 -0.34 -21.34 5.83
N ILE A 38 -0.46 -20.01 5.83
CA ILE A 38 -1.63 -19.29 6.33
C ILE A 38 -2.48 -18.87 5.12
N PRO A 39 -3.71 -19.39 4.95
CA PRO A 39 -4.63 -18.91 3.94
C PRO A 39 -4.91 -17.40 4.12
N LEU A 40 -5.13 -16.66 3.03
CA LEU A 40 -5.33 -15.21 3.07
C LEU A 40 -6.41 -14.75 4.06
N HIS A 41 -7.54 -15.47 4.12
CA HIS A 41 -8.65 -15.16 5.04
C HIS A 41 -8.30 -15.35 6.53
N LYS A 42 -7.13 -15.93 6.86
CA LYS A 42 -6.60 -16.06 8.22
C LYS A 42 -5.48 -15.06 8.52
N ARG A 43 -5.07 -14.23 7.56
CA ARG A 43 -4.20 -13.08 7.84
C ARG A 43 -4.97 -12.07 8.69
N ASN A 44 -4.28 -11.37 9.59
CA ASN A 44 -4.92 -10.57 10.65
C ASN A 44 -4.28 -9.20 10.88
N GLY A 45 -3.42 -8.74 9.97
CA GLY A 45 -2.73 -7.45 10.04
C GLY A 45 -1.42 -7.50 10.84
N GLU A 46 -1.07 -8.65 11.42
CA GLU A 46 0.29 -8.86 11.93
C GLU A 46 1.27 -9.04 10.76
N PRO A 47 2.54 -8.59 10.88
CA PRO A 47 3.58 -8.89 9.92
C PRO A 47 3.63 -10.39 9.60
N ALA A 48 3.78 -10.74 8.32
CA ALA A 48 3.76 -12.14 7.89
C ALA A 48 4.81 -12.98 8.65
N GLU A 49 6.01 -12.44 8.86
CA GLU A 49 7.06 -13.06 9.67
C GLU A 49 6.56 -13.51 11.06
N ASN A 50 5.87 -12.62 11.77
CA ASN A 50 5.37 -12.90 13.12
C ASN A 50 4.30 -13.99 13.10
N GLN A 51 3.35 -13.91 12.17
CA GLN A 51 2.26 -14.87 12.11
C GLN A 51 2.74 -16.27 11.67
N TYR A 52 3.69 -16.35 10.74
CA TYR A 52 4.30 -17.60 10.31
C TYR A 52 5.21 -18.20 11.41
N THR A 53 5.98 -17.37 12.13
CA THR A 53 6.76 -17.81 13.30
C THR A 53 5.85 -18.43 14.37
N ALA A 54 4.69 -17.82 14.62
CA ALA A 54 3.70 -18.33 15.57
C ALA A 54 3.03 -19.65 15.10
N LEU A 55 2.92 -19.86 13.77
CA LEU A 55 2.44 -21.13 13.22
C LEU A 55 3.46 -22.26 13.43
N GLN A 56 4.75 -21.98 13.19
CA GLN A 56 5.88 -22.85 13.46
C GLN A 56 7.19 -22.04 13.36
N GLN A 57 8.11 -22.23 14.33
CA GLN A 57 9.22 -21.31 14.59
C GLN A 57 10.11 -20.99 13.39
N ASP A 58 10.41 -21.96 12.52
CA ASP A 58 11.28 -21.78 11.35
C ASP A 58 10.56 -21.16 10.14
N LEU A 59 9.23 -21.08 10.14
CA LEU A 59 8.47 -20.56 9.00
C LEU A 59 8.59 -19.04 8.84
N GLY A 60 8.88 -18.30 9.92
CA GLY A 60 9.16 -16.87 9.87
C GLY A 60 10.31 -16.53 8.92
N ALA A 61 11.45 -17.19 9.12
CA ALA A 61 12.61 -17.01 8.24
C ALA A 61 12.32 -17.45 6.79
N LYS A 62 11.51 -18.51 6.60
CA LYS A 62 11.11 -18.98 5.27
C LYS A 62 10.25 -17.94 4.55
N ILE A 63 9.23 -17.39 5.20
CA ILE A 63 8.35 -16.37 4.58
C ILE A 63 9.14 -15.08 4.29
N VAL A 64 10.04 -14.66 5.18
CA VAL A 64 10.96 -13.53 4.95
C VAL A 64 11.78 -13.75 3.69
N SER A 65 12.38 -14.94 3.54
CA SER A 65 13.20 -15.28 2.37
C SER A 65 12.46 -15.25 1.03
N VAL A 66 11.13 -15.21 1.03
CA VAL A 66 10.31 -15.08 -0.18
C VAL A 66 10.19 -13.61 -0.55
N TYR A 67 9.68 -12.76 0.35
CA TYR A 67 9.46 -11.35 0.02
C TYR A 67 10.74 -10.52 -0.04
N THR A 68 11.87 -11.03 0.46
CA THR A 68 13.19 -10.41 0.29
C THR A 68 13.98 -11.00 -0.88
N SER A 69 13.38 -11.87 -1.70
CA SER A 69 14.06 -12.46 -2.85
C SER A 69 14.09 -11.51 -4.04
N TYR A 70 15.12 -11.65 -4.88
CA TYR A 70 15.22 -10.92 -6.14
C TYR A 70 13.99 -11.18 -7.02
N GLY A 71 13.44 -10.11 -7.57
CA GLY A 71 12.27 -10.09 -8.42
C GLY A 71 10.94 -10.13 -7.66
N PHE A 72 10.92 -10.25 -6.34
CA PHE A 72 9.66 -10.35 -5.60
C PHE A 72 8.83 -9.06 -5.75
N SER A 73 9.41 -7.89 -5.49
CA SER A 73 8.68 -6.62 -5.58
C SER A 73 8.38 -6.24 -7.03
N LEU A 74 9.29 -6.57 -7.95
CA LEU A 74 9.14 -6.31 -9.38
C LEU A 74 7.97 -7.08 -10.01
N ASN A 75 7.67 -8.28 -9.52
CA ASN A 75 6.65 -9.16 -10.10
C ASN A 75 5.31 -9.12 -9.35
N LEU A 76 5.11 -8.13 -8.48
CA LEU A 76 3.82 -7.95 -7.80
C LEU A 76 2.71 -7.68 -8.82
N PRO A 77 1.58 -8.41 -8.79
CA PRO A 77 0.46 -8.11 -9.67
C PRO A 77 -0.20 -6.77 -9.27
N GLU A 78 -0.67 -6.01 -10.24
CA GLU A 78 -1.54 -4.86 -9.98
C GLU A 78 -2.83 -5.29 -9.28
N ILE A 79 -3.28 -4.53 -8.28
CA ILE A 79 -4.66 -4.64 -7.78
C ILE A 79 -5.60 -4.07 -8.85
N PRO A 80 -6.68 -4.79 -9.23
CA PRO A 80 -7.52 -4.40 -10.35
C PRO A 80 -7.95 -2.93 -10.34
N GLY A 81 -7.55 -2.20 -11.38
CA GLY A 81 -7.93 -0.81 -11.62
C GLY A 81 -7.07 0.22 -10.87
N ALA A 82 -6.13 -0.18 -10.02
CA ALA A 82 -5.33 0.74 -9.21
C ALA A 82 -4.55 1.74 -10.07
N CYS A 83 -3.77 1.27 -11.04
CA CYS A 83 -2.95 2.13 -11.88
C CYS A 83 -3.80 3.09 -12.72
N SER A 84 -4.94 2.61 -13.22
CA SER A 84 -5.89 3.46 -13.95
C SER A 84 -6.52 4.54 -13.05
N ALA A 85 -6.84 4.21 -11.80
CA ALA A 85 -7.40 5.14 -10.85
C ALA A 85 -6.37 6.20 -10.42
N LEU A 86 -5.12 5.82 -10.19
CA LEU A 86 -4.04 6.74 -9.85
C LEU A 86 -3.77 7.74 -10.99
N LYS A 87 -3.68 7.25 -12.24
CA LYS A 87 -3.54 8.11 -13.43
C LYS A 87 -4.69 9.09 -13.55
N ALA A 88 -5.94 8.60 -13.47
CA ALA A 88 -7.12 9.46 -13.53
C ALA A 88 -7.19 10.47 -12.37
N MET A 89 -6.77 10.07 -11.16
CA MET A 89 -6.71 10.97 -10.00
C MET A 89 -5.67 12.08 -10.21
N ASN A 90 -4.52 11.76 -10.78
CA ASN A 90 -3.47 12.74 -11.07
C ASN A 90 -3.84 13.71 -12.22
N GLU A 91 -4.81 13.36 -13.05
CA GLU A 91 -5.39 14.24 -14.08
C GLU A 91 -6.47 15.20 -13.51
N MET A 92 -6.93 14.98 -12.27
CA MET A 92 -7.93 15.85 -11.65
C MET A 92 -7.34 17.22 -11.30
N ASN A 93 -8.04 18.29 -11.69
CA ASN A 93 -7.62 19.64 -11.35
C ASN A 93 -7.55 19.85 -9.83
N GLY A 94 -6.41 20.38 -9.35
CA GLY A 94 -6.15 20.65 -7.94
C GLY A 94 -5.92 19.39 -7.10
N VAL A 95 -5.40 18.31 -7.69
CA VAL A 95 -5.02 17.08 -6.98
C VAL A 95 -3.58 16.73 -7.32
N GLU A 96 -2.80 16.41 -6.29
CA GLU A 96 -1.43 15.91 -6.42
C GLU A 96 -1.34 14.54 -5.76
N VAL A 97 -0.95 13.54 -6.54
CA VAL A 97 -0.86 12.15 -6.08
C VAL A 97 0.60 11.74 -5.88
N PHE A 98 0.88 11.14 -4.73
CA PHE A 98 2.17 10.55 -4.38
C PHE A 98 1.96 9.09 -3.97
N ILE A 99 2.96 8.25 -4.20
CA ILE A 99 2.97 6.86 -3.77
C ILE A 99 3.93 6.74 -2.59
N CYS A 100 3.43 6.27 -1.44
CA CYS A 100 4.29 5.87 -0.36
C CYS A 100 4.68 4.40 -0.54
N ALA A 101 5.97 4.15 -0.74
CA ALA A 101 6.50 2.82 -0.99
C ALA A 101 7.59 2.50 0.06
N PRO A 102 7.21 2.11 1.30
CA PRO A 102 8.18 1.79 2.33
C PRO A 102 9.10 0.64 1.86
N PRO A 103 10.42 0.73 2.08
CA PRO A 103 11.30 -0.39 1.78
C PRO A 103 11.06 -1.53 2.76
N LEU A 104 11.20 -2.76 2.26
CA LEU A 104 11.31 -3.92 3.15
C LEU A 104 12.61 -3.82 3.97
N VAL A 105 12.62 -4.42 5.18
CA VAL A 105 13.78 -4.38 6.11
C VAL A 105 15.07 -4.86 5.44
N SER A 106 14.98 -5.83 4.52
CA SER A 106 16.03 -6.16 3.56
C SER A 106 15.83 -5.36 2.27
N TYR A 107 16.41 -4.16 2.24
CA TYR A 107 16.13 -3.16 1.20
C TYR A 107 16.81 -3.44 -0.15
N GLU A 108 17.77 -4.38 -0.20
CA GLU A 108 18.70 -4.59 -1.33
C GLU A 108 17.98 -4.63 -2.69
N PHE A 109 16.91 -5.42 -2.77
CA PHE A 109 16.09 -5.52 -3.97
C PHE A 109 14.86 -4.61 -3.90
N SER A 110 14.26 -4.45 -2.71
CA SER A 110 12.96 -3.81 -2.53
C SER A 110 12.89 -2.37 -3.05
N LEU A 111 13.87 -1.51 -2.73
CA LEU A 111 13.83 -0.11 -3.14
C LEU A 111 13.82 0.04 -4.66
N LYS A 112 14.81 -0.57 -5.32
CA LYS A 112 14.98 -0.49 -6.77
C LYS A 112 13.79 -1.10 -7.49
N GLU A 113 13.37 -2.30 -7.08
CA GLU A 113 12.28 -3.01 -7.76
C GLU A 113 10.94 -2.31 -7.62
N LYS A 114 10.66 -1.65 -6.49
CA LYS A 114 9.44 -0.84 -6.33
C LYS A 114 9.42 0.34 -7.30
N CYS A 115 10.54 1.04 -7.50
CA CYS A 115 10.61 2.10 -8.52
C CYS A 115 10.45 1.54 -9.93
N GLN A 116 11.08 0.41 -10.26
CA GLN A 116 10.95 -0.24 -11.57
C GLN A 116 9.51 -0.70 -11.83
N TRP A 117 8.82 -1.24 -10.83
CA TRP A 117 7.41 -1.59 -10.92
C TRP A 117 6.55 -0.35 -11.22
N ILE A 118 6.80 0.77 -10.51
CA ILE A 118 6.08 2.03 -10.74
C ILE A 118 6.33 2.56 -12.15
N GLU A 119 7.58 2.54 -12.61
CA GLU A 119 7.92 2.92 -13.98
C GLU A 119 7.19 2.06 -15.02
N GLU A 120 7.16 0.73 -14.84
CA GLU A 120 6.53 -0.22 -15.76
C GLU A 120 5.01 -0.02 -15.86
N TYR A 121 4.33 0.15 -14.72
CA TYR A 121 2.86 0.21 -14.68
C TYR A 121 2.31 1.64 -14.84
N LEU A 122 3.00 2.64 -14.29
CA LEU A 122 2.52 4.02 -14.23
C LEU A 122 3.27 4.97 -15.18
N GLY A 123 4.53 4.68 -15.51
CA GLY A 123 5.40 5.49 -16.38
C GLY A 123 6.54 6.18 -15.61
N GLU A 124 7.58 6.60 -16.32
CA GLU A 124 8.81 7.20 -15.75
C GLU A 124 8.52 8.42 -14.85
N ASP A 125 7.61 9.31 -15.27
CA ASP A 125 7.23 10.51 -14.50
C ASP A 125 6.61 10.20 -13.13
N TRP A 126 6.12 8.97 -12.91
CA TRP A 126 5.60 8.55 -11.60
C TRP A 126 6.69 8.20 -10.60
N VAL A 127 7.92 7.94 -11.05
CA VAL A 127 9.06 7.68 -10.17
C VAL A 127 9.38 8.92 -9.32
N GLU A 128 9.19 10.12 -9.86
CA GLU A 128 9.35 11.39 -9.13
C GLU A 128 8.29 11.60 -8.03
N ARG A 129 7.23 10.80 -8.03
CA ARG A 129 6.12 10.87 -7.08
C ARG A 129 6.23 9.84 -5.95
N VAL A 130 7.35 9.11 -5.89
CA VAL A 130 7.58 8.06 -4.90
C VAL A 130 8.18 8.64 -3.63
N ILE A 131 7.56 8.32 -2.50
CA ILE A 131 8.03 8.64 -1.17
C ILE A 131 8.43 7.32 -0.49
N HIS A 132 9.73 7.10 -0.31
CA HIS A 132 10.22 5.99 0.52
C HIS A 132 10.23 6.44 1.99
N CYS A 133 9.19 6.06 2.73
CA CYS A 133 9.04 6.45 4.13
C CYS A 133 8.53 5.28 4.98
N LEU A 134 9.28 4.95 6.02
CA LEU A 134 8.85 3.96 7.02
C LEU A 134 7.87 4.57 8.04
N ASP A 135 8.02 5.87 8.35
CA ASP A 135 7.16 6.59 9.28
C ASP A 135 6.24 7.55 8.51
N LYS A 136 5.13 6.99 8.00
CA LYS A 136 4.13 7.73 7.22
C LYS A 136 3.46 8.87 8.01
N THR A 137 3.60 8.91 9.34
CA THR A 137 3.04 9.99 10.18
C THR A 137 3.75 11.33 9.94
N LEU A 138 4.97 11.30 9.41
CA LEU A 138 5.75 12.49 9.07
C LEU A 138 5.39 13.09 7.69
N ILE A 139 4.56 12.41 6.91
CA ILE A 139 4.17 12.88 5.58
C ILE A 139 3.12 13.97 5.71
N ASN A 140 3.40 15.15 5.14
CA ASN A 140 2.45 16.25 5.08
C ASN A 140 1.54 16.11 3.86
N ALA A 141 0.33 15.62 4.07
CA ALA A 141 -0.69 15.40 3.04
C ALA A 141 -2.09 15.66 3.62
N HIS A 142 -3.10 15.70 2.75
CA HIS A 142 -4.50 15.85 3.15
C HIS A 142 -5.20 14.50 3.30
N LEU A 143 -4.78 13.50 2.53
CA LEU A 143 -5.36 12.16 2.52
C LEU A 143 -4.25 11.11 2.44
N ILE A 144 -4.40 10.02 3.19
CA ILE A 144 -3.68 8.77 2.94
C ILE A 144 -4.66 7.62 2.68
N ILE A 145 -4.37 6.82 1.66
CA ILE A 145 -5.08 5.58 1.33
C ILE A 145 -4.12 4.42 1.59
N ASP A 146 -4.43 3.60 2.59
CA ASP A 146 -3.50 2.61 3.15
C ASP A 146 -4.26 1.39 3.67
N ASP A 147 -3.69 0.19 3.60
CA ASP A 147 -4.31 -1.03 4.13
C ASP A 147 -4.07 -1.22 5.64
N ASP A 148 -3.03 -0.61 6.21
CA ASP A 148 -2.78 -0.65 7.64
C ASP A 148 -3.81 0.19 8.40
N ILE A 149 -4.74 -0.49 9.07
CA ILE A 149 -5.78 0.15 9.90
C ILE A 149 -5.25 1.04 11.04
N ARG A 150 -3.96 0.92 11.40
CA ARG A 150 -3.31 1.59 12.54
C ARG A 150 -1.89 2.06 12.18
N ILE A 151 -1.77 2.89 11.14
CA ILE A 151 -0.54 3.65 10.88
C ILE A 151 -0.08 4.36 12.17
N ARG A 152 1.14 4.05 12.61
CA ARG A 152 1.78 4.57 13.82
C ARG A 152 3.15 5.13 13.48
N GLY A 153 3.61 6.07 14.29
CA GLY A 153 4.89 6.72 14.07
C GLY A 153 5.17 7.79 15.11
N SER A 154 6.06 8.70 14.75
CA SER A 154 6.57 9.76 15.62
C SER A 154 5.56 10.88 15.85
N GLU A 155 4.79 11.24 14.81
CA GLU A 155 3.73 12.24 14.91
C GLU A 155 2.44 11.60 15.42
N LYS A 156 1.84 12.20 16.45
CA LYS A 156 0.63 11.69 17.12
C LYS A 156 -0.65 12.13 16.44
N ASN A 157 -0.61 13.28 15.77
CA ASN A 157 -1.73 13.87 15.06
C ASN A 157 -1.30 14.19 13.62
N PRO A 158 -1.08 13.17 12.77
CA PRO A 158 -0.73 13.42 11.38
C PRO A 158 -1.82 14.26 10.69
N PRO A 159 -1.44 15.15 9.74
CA PRO A 159 -2.36 16.13 9.17
C PRO A 159 -3.36 15.54 8.16
N TRP A 160 -3.18 14.26 7.78
CA TRP A 160 -3.99 13.60 6.76
C TRP A 160 -5.21 12.88 7.34
N GLU A 161 -6.30 12.86 6.57
CA GLU A 161 -7.42 11.94 6.77
C GLU A 161 -7.01 10.53 6.29
N HIS A 162 -7.36 9.50 7.08
CA HIS A 162 -7.02 8.12 6.78
C HIS A 162 -8.21 7.36 6.16
N VAL A 163 -8.06 6.95 4.91
CA VAL A 163 -8.95 6.01 4.23
C VAL A 163 -8.32 4.62 4.24
N VAL A 164 -8.99 3.67 4.89
CA VAL A 164 -8.52 2.28 4.92
C VAL A 164 -8.86 1.59 3.60
N PHE A 165 -7.85 1.14 2.86
CA PHE A 165 -8.06 0.28 1.70
C PHE A 165 -8.35 -1.15 2.16
N THR A 166 -9.33 -1.81 1.55
CA THR A 166 -9.68 -3.18 1.93
C THR A 166 -8.66 -4.18 1.40
N ALA A 167 -8.01 -4.89 2.32
CA ALA A 167 -7.10 -6.00 2.05
C ALA A 167 -7.56 -7.27 2.80
N CYS A 168 -6.99 -8.43 2.44
CA CYS A 168 -7.43 -9.72 2.96
C CYS A 168 -7.40 -9.79 4.50
N HIS A 169 -6.45 -9.10 5.12
CA HIS A 169 -6.21 -9.14 6.56
C HIS A 169 -6.99 -8.09 7.37
N ASN A 170 -7.64 -7.13 6.71
CA ASN A 170 -8.41 -6.06 7.35
C ASN A 170 -9.91 -6.07 6.99
N VAL A 171 -10.36 -7.00 6.15
CA VAL A 171 -11.75 -7.04 5.62
C VAL A 171 -12.82 -7.04 6.71
N ASN A 172 -12.57 -7.72 7.83
CA ASN A 172 -13.48 -7.79 8.97
C ASN A 172 -13.05 -6.89 10.15
N ALA A 173 -12.03 -6.05 9.96
CA ALA A 173 -11.53 -5.19 11.01
C ALA A 173 -12.47 -4.00 11.25
N ASN A 174 -12.70 -3.68 12.53
CA ASN A 174 -13.36 -2.44 12.92
C ASN A 174 -12.38 -1.27 12.74
N ILE A 175 -12.71 -0.34 11.84
CA ILE A 175 -11.90 0.83 11.53
C ILE A 175 -12.35 2.11 12.26
N GLY A 176 -13.33 2.00 13.15
CA GLY A 176 -13.91 3.13 13.88
C GLY A 176 -14.64 4.09 12.94
N ALA A 177 -14.35 5.39 13.09
CA ALA A 177 -14.95 6.46 12.27
C ALA A 177 -14.24 6.69 10.92
N LYS A 178 -13.18 5.92 10.60
CA LYS A 178 -12.45 6.06 9.33
C LYS A 178 -13.32 5.66 8.14
N LYS A 179 -13.02 6.23 6.98
CA LYS A 179 -13.59 5.79 5.70
C LYS A 179 -12.89 4.53 5.21
N ARG A 180 -13.58 3.75 4.38
CA ARG A 180 -13.05 2.54 3.73
C ARG A 180 -13.19 2.67 2.22
N LEU A 181 -12.12 2.34 1.50
CA LEU A 181 -12.13 2.15 0.05
C LEU A 181 -12.01 0.65 -0.23
N ASN A 182 -13.03 0.06 -0.87
CA ASN A 182 -13.08 -1.39 -1.03
C ASN A 182 -12.36 -1.91 -2.27
N ASN A 183 -12.22 -1.09 -3.30
CA ASN A 183 -11.62 -1.42 -4.58
C ASN A 183 -11.42 -0.12 -5.38
N TRP A 184 -10.69 -0.20 -6.50
CA TRP A 184 -10.48 0.94 -7.40
C TRP A 184 -11.47 1.03 -8.57
N THR A 185 -12.31 0.00 -8.74
CA THR A 185 -13.11 -0.22 -9.97
C THR A 185 -14.52 0.36 -9.94
N ASP A 186 -15.09 0.63 -8.77
CA ASP A 186 -16.52 0.99 -8.61
C ASP A 186 -16.80 2.50 -8.61
N GLY A 187 -15.76 3.32 -8.73
CA GLY A 187 -15.89 4.77 -8.75
C GLY A 187 -16.02 5.43 -7.36
N SER A 188 -15.86 4.69 -6.27
CA SER A 188 -15.98 5.24 -4.91
C SER A 188 -14.81 6.15 -4.53
N TRP A 189 -13.62 5.92 -5.09
CA TRP A 189 -12.44 6.75 -4.82
C TRP A 189 -12.65 8.20 -5.28
N GLN A 190 -13.32 8.45 -6.42
CA GLN A 190 -13.58 9.80 -6.92
C GLN A 190 -14.36 10.63 -5.91
N ARG A 191 -15.34 10.01 -5.23
CA ARG A 191 -16.13 10.68 -4.20
C ARG A 191 -15.28 11.07 -3.00
N ILE A 192 -14.37 10.20 -2.58
CA ILE A 192 -13.42 10.47 -1.50
C ILE A 192 -12.53 11.66 -1.87
N ILE A 193 -11.97 11.69 -3.08
CA ILE A 193 -11.11 12.78 -3.54
C ILE A 193 -11.88 14.11 -3.64
N GLU A 194 -13.08 14.10 -4.22
CA GLU A 194 -13.93 15.30 -4.30
C GLU A 194 -14.34 15.83 -2.92
N ASP A 195 -14.56 14.96 -1.94
CA ASP A 195 -14.85 15.39 -0.57
C ASP A 195 -13.64 15.99 0.14
N ILE A 196 -12.43 15.52 -0.14
CA ILE A 196 -11.19 16.14 0.35
C ILE A 196 -10.98 17.51 -0.28
N LYS A 197 -11.17 17.64 -1.60
CA LYS A 197 -11.04 18.93 -2.30
C LYS A 197 -11.94 20.01 -1.70
N LYS A 198 -13.18 19.69 -1.34
CA LYS A 198 -14.12 20.62 -0.69
C LYS A 198 -13.65 21.13 0.68
N GLN A 199 -12.79 20.40 1.38
CA GLN A 199 -12.28 20.79 2.70
C GLN A 199 -11.09 21.76 2.63
N ILE A 200 -10.45 21.86 1.45
CA ILE A 200 -9.23 22.65 1.24
C ILE A 200 -9.53 24.08 0.75
N VAL A 201 -10.71 24.25 0.12
CA VAL A 201 -11.26 25.53 -0.36
C VAL A 201 -11.59 26.45 0.81
#